data_AF-A0A2V9N6E5-F1
#
_entry.id   AF-A0A2V9N6E5-F1
#
_cell.length_a   1.000
_cell.length_b   1.000
_cell.length_c   1.000
_cell.angle_alpha   90.00
_cell.angle_beta   90.00
_cell.angle_gamma   90.00
#
_symmetry.space_group_name_H-M   'P 1'
#
loop_
_entity.id
_entity.type
_entity.pdbx_description
1 polymer ?
#
loop_
_entity_poly.entity_id
_entity_poly.type
_entity_poly.pdbx_seq_one_letter_code
_entity_poly.pdbx_strand_id
1 'polypeptide(L)'
;MLERSMRRSHLVLLIALISFVRAFAGDDASGPIHYRADFSKPFTTYVMSENDKQWSRSLIRNLKYTGNVVHFVKTSLTLEVDGSKIEHAIYQAVEKPDLFYVINGDAMLQMGTRWPFNPGVAGFSMHAPKSRDFIVSVYLSSGVPFLSSSPVQKGPVDWKGQDWTRFK
;
A
#
# COMPACT_ATOMS: atom_id res chain seq x y z
N MET A 1 -64.95 -0.74 -10.30
CA MET A 1 -64.14 0.50 -10.29
C MET A 1 -63.21 0.48 -9.06
N LEU A 2 -62.28 -0.48 -9.02
CA LEU A 2 -61.60 -0.94 -7.78
C LEU A 2 -60.09 -1.13 -7.95
N GLU A 3 -59.48 -0.61 -9.02
CA GLU A 3 -58.09 -0.96 -9.38
C GLU A 3 -57.05 0.19 -9.27
N ARG A 4 -57.46 1.41 -8.91
CA ARG A 4 -56.52 2.56 -8.95
C ARG A 4 -55.79 2.86 -7.63
N SER A 5 -56.16 2.22 -6.53
CA SER A 5 -55.59 2.53 -5.20
C SER A 5 -54.30 1.74 -4.87
N MET A 6 -54.18 0.49 -5.32
CA MET A 6 -53.06 -0.39 -4.94
C MET A 6 -51.73 -0.12 -5.67
N ARG A 7 -51.71 0.63 -6.78
CA ARG A 7 -50.47 0.84 -7.56
C ARG A 7 -49.57 1.95 -7.03
N ARG A 8 -50.07 2.85 -6.17
CA ARG A 8 -49.27 3.98 -5.66
C ARG A 8 -48.48 3.64 -4.39
N SER A 9 -48.95 2.69 -3.58
CA SER A 9 -48.29 2.33 -2.32
C SER A 9 -47.01 1.50 -2.50
N HIS A 10 -46.89 0.74 -3.58
CA HIS A 10 -45.69 -0.05 -3.85
C HIS A 10 -44.54 0.78 -4.45
N LEU A 11 -44.85 1.88 -5.15
CA LEU A 11 -43.82 2.73 -5.76
C LEU A 11 -43.10 3.58 -4.71
N VAL A 12 -43.81 4.04 -3.67
CA VAL A 12 -43.23 4.83 -2.58
C VAL A 12 -42.32 3.97 -1.69
N LEU A 13 -42.64 2.69 -1.50
CA LEU A 13 -41.80 1.76 -0.72
C LEU A 13 -40.47 1.44 -1.44
N LEU A 14 -40.48 1.32 -2.77
CA LEU A 14 -39.28 1.05 -3.58
C LEU A 14 -38.31 2.24 -3.62
N ILE A 15 -38.81 3.47 -3.62
CA ILE A 15 -37.96 4.68 -3.61
C ILE A 15 -37.33 4.89 -2.22
N ALA A 16 -38.00 4.50 -1.13
CA ALA A 16 -37.44 4.57 0.22
C ALA A 16 -36.32 3.56 0.48
N LEU A 17 -36.31 2.42 -0.23
CA LEU A 17 -35.27 1.38 -0.11
C LEU A 17 -33.95 1.72 -0.83
N ILE A 18 -33.95 2.67 -1.77
CA ILE A 18 -32.75 3.07 -2.51
C ILE A 18 -31.92 4.11 -1.73
N SER A 19 -32.50 4.75 -0.72
CA SER A 19 -31.85 5.85 0.02
C SER A 19 -30.90 5.42 1.14
N PHE A 20 -30.86 4.12 1.50
CA PHE A 20 -30.10 3.65 2.67
C PHE A 20 -28.96 2.68 2.38
N VAL A 21 -28.73 2.32 1.12
CA VAL A 21 -27.51 1.60 0.75
C VAL A 21 -26.52 2.62 0.18
N ARG A 22 -25.93 3.42 1.08
CA ARG A 22 -24.59 3.93 0.80
C ARG A 22 -23.67 2.71 0.79
N ALA A 23 -23.58 2.04 -0.35
CA ALA A 23 -22.46 1.17 -0.63
C ALA A 23 -21.22 2.08 -0.65
N PHE A 24 -20.53 2.16 0.48
CA PHE A 24 -19.18 2.68 0.55
C PHE A 24 -18.30 1.70 -0.22
N ALA A 25 -18.20 1.93 -1.53
CA ALA A 25 -17.21 1.26 -2.35
C ALA A 25 -15.83 1.82 -1.96
N GLY A 26 -15.09 1.03 -1.18
CA GLY A 26 -13.66 1.22 -0.91
C GLY A 26 -13.27 1.56 0.53
N ASP A 27 -14.04 1.16 1.54
CA ASP A 27 -13.62 1.31 2.94
C ASP A 27 -12.70 0.16 3.37
N ASP A 28 -11.54 0.52 3.89
CA ASP A 28 -10.37 -0.30 4.24
C ASP A 28 -9.60 -0.90 3.05
N ALA A 29 -8.27 -0.97 3.16
CA ALA A 29 -7.62 -2.23 2.84
C ALA A 29 -8.15 -3.27 3.88
N SER A 30 -9.33 -3.83 3.60
CA SER A 30 -10.26 -4.52 4.53
C SER A 30 -9.80 -5.93 4.88
N GLY A 31 -8.61 -6.05 5.44
CA GLY A 31 -8.19 -7.30 6.07
C GLY A 31 -8.24 -7.20 7.59
N PRO A 32 -8.37 -8.34 8.27
CA PRO A 32 -8.44 -8.38 9.73
C PRO A 32 -7.12 -8.01 10.40
N ILE A 33 -6.04 -7.89 9.63
CA ILE A 33 -4.67 -7.77 10.14
C ILE A 33 -4.37 -6.30 10.44
N HIS A 34 -3.93 -6.07 11.66
CA HIS A 34 -3.52 -4.76 12.15
C HIS A 34 -2.02 -4.60 11.98
N TYR A 35 -1.64 -3.57 11.25
CA TYR A 35 -0.26 -3.19 11.02
C TYR A 35 0.08 -1.90 11.76
N ARG A 36 1.30 -1.85 12.30
CA ARG A 36 1.84 -0.64 12.92
C ARG A 36 3.33 -0.51 12.66
N ALA A 37 3.76 0.71 12.37
CA ALA A 37 5.17 1.07 12.28
C ALA A 37 5.42 2.43 12.94
N ASP A 38 6.60 2.64 13.54
CA ASP A 38 6.96 3.92 14.16
C ASP A 38 8.14 4.56 13.44
N PHE A 39 7.83 5.61 12.67
CA PHE A 39 8.80 6.35 11.86
C PHE A 39 9.50 7.48 12.64
N SER A 40 9.25 7.63 13.94
CA SER A 40 9.98 8.60 14.77
C SER A 40 11.34 8.07 15.24
N LYS A 41 11.51 6.74 15.26
CA LYS A 41 12.72 6.08 15.76
C LYS A 41 13.87 6.25 14.77
N PRO A 42 15.12 6.38 15.26
CA PRO A 42 16.28 6.29 14.39
C PRO A 42 16.36 4.89 13.77
N PHE A 43 16.75 4.81 12.50
CA PHE A 43 16.92 3.57 11.78
C PHE A 43 18.07 3.67 10.79
N THR A 44 18.57 2.52 10.36
CA THR A 44 19.57 2.43 9.29
C THR A 44 18.92 1.93 8.01
N THR A 45 19.47 2.34 6.88
CA THR A 45 19.10 1.83 5.56
C THR A 45 20.22 0.97 5.00
N TYR A 46 19.84 -0.05 4.24
CA TYR A 46 20.76 -0.78 3.40
C TYR A 46 21.36 0.14 2.33
N VAL A 47 22.67 0.03 2.12
CA VAL A 47 23.40 0.77 1.08
C VAL A 47 23.67 -0.15 -0.08
N MET A 48 23.07 0.14 -1.24
CA MET A 48 23.27 -0.65 -2.45
C MET A 48 24.73 -0.67 -2.88
N SER A 49 25.27 -1.87 -3.02
CA SER A 49 26.59 -2.11 -3.60
C SER A 49 26.61 -1.84 -5.10
N GLU A 50 27.80 -1.83 -5.69
CA GLU A 50 27.91 -1.70 -7.15
C GLU A 50 27.28 -2.88 -7.89
N ASN A 51 27.35 -4.09 -7.31
CA ASN A 51 26.71 -5.29 -7.87
C ASN A 51 25.18 -5.16 -7.88
N ASP A 52 24.59 -4.58 -6.84
CA ASP A 52 23.14 -4.33 -6.77
C ASP A 52 22.69 -3.35 -7.86
N LYS A 53 23.47 -2.29 -8.06
CA LYS A 53 23.22 -1.31 -9.12
C LYS A 53 23.39 -1.94 -10.50
N GLN A 54 24.36 -2.84 -10.69
CA GLN A 54 24.52 -3.59 -11.93
C GLN A 54 23.33 -4.52 -12.18
N TRP A 55 22.86 -5.22 -11.14
CA TRP A 55 21.66 -6.06 -11.21
C TRP A 55 20.44 -5.24 -11.62
N SER A 56 20.19 -4.10 -10.95
CA SER A 56 19.08 -3.19 -11.28
C SER A 56 19.17 -2.71 -12.74
N ARG A 57 20.35 -2.26 -13.19
CA ARG A 57 20.58 -1.88 -14.60
C ARG A 57 20.34 -3.03 -15.57
N SER A 58 20.74 -4.25 -15.23
CA SER A 58 20.48 -5.43 -16.05
C SER A 58 19.00 -5.73 -16.18
N LEU A 59 18.22 -5.58 -15.09
CA LEU A 59 16.78 -5.75 -15.07
C LEU A 59 16.10 -4.73 -15.99
N ILE A 60 16.42 -3.45 -15.83
CA ILE A 60 15.87 -2.35 -16.64
C ILE A 60 16.14 -2.59 -18.12
N ARG A 61 17.38 -2.96 -18.47
CA ARG A 61 17.78 -3.26 -19.85
C ARG A 61 17.00 -4.45 -20.42
N ASN A 62 16.88 -5.54 -19.66
CA ASN A 62 16.18 -6.74 -20.11
C ASN A 62 14.68 -6.51 -20.29
N LEU A 63 14.08 -5.68 -19.43
CA LEU A 63 12.68 -5.24 -19.54
C LEU A 63 12.50 -4.14 -20.60
N LYS A 64 13.58 -3.62 -21.19
CA LYS A 64 13.59 -2.47 -22.11
C LYS A 64 12.84 -1.25 -21.54
N TYR A 65 12.92 -1.06 -20.22
CA TYR A 65 12.23 0.01 -19.53
C TYR A 65 13.01 1.33 -19.66
N THR A 66 12.31 2.42 -19.97
CA THR A 66 12.90 3.75 -20.22
C THR A 66 12.40 4.83 -19.26
N GLY A 67 11.49 4.50 -18.34
CA GLY A 67 10.94 5.45 -17.38
C GLY A 67 11.79 5.58 -16.11
N ASN A 68 11.24 6.30 -15.13
CA ASN A 68 11.88 6.48 -13.83
C ASN A 68 11.86 5.20 -13.01
N VAL A 69 13.00 4.89 -12.41
CA VAL A 69 13.18 3.74 -11.53
C VAL A 69 13.31 4.22 -10.10
N VAL A 70 12.61 3.57 -9.18
CA VAL A 70 12.71 3.85 -7.76
C VAL A 70 13.24 2.61 -7.04
N HIS A 71 14.29 2.80 -6.25
CA HIS A 71 14.89 1.75 -5.43
C HIS A 71 14.39 1.88 -4.01
N PHE A 72 13.80 0.82 -3.48
CA PHE A 72 13.41 0.70 -2.09
C PHE A 72 14.45 -0.14 -1.37
N VAL A 73 15.18 0.45 -0.42
CA VAL A 73 16.22 -0.25 0.34
C VAL A 73 15.71 -0.67 1.71
N LYS A 74 16.11 -1.86 2.15
CA LYS A 74 15.70 -2.43 3.45
C LYS A 74 16.11 -1.51 4.59
N THR A 75 15.23 -1.38 5.59
CA THR A 75 15.50 -0.62 6.80
C THR A 75 15.66 -1.54 8.02
N SER A 76 16.18 -0.98 9.11
CA SER A 76 16.14 -1.61 10.44
C SER A 76 14.85 -1.32 11.21
N LEU A 77 13.83 -0.70 10.58
CA LEU A 77 12.55 -0.44 11.25
C LEU A 77 11.81 -1.76 11.49
N THR A 78 11.15 -1.84 12.64
CA THR A 78 10.28 -2.95 13.00
C THR A 78 8.85 -2.65 12.52
N LEU A 79 8.26 -3.62 11.84
CA LEU A 79 6.82 -3.69 11.60
C LEU A 79 6.17 -4.50 12.71
N GLU A 80 5.07 -4.03 13.26
CA GLU A 80 4.21 -4.81 14.15
C GLU A 80 2.98 -5.28 13.36
N VAL A 81 2.68 -6.58 13.47
CA VAL A 81 1.57 -7.25 12.80
C VAL A 81 0.81 -8.06 13.85
N ASP A 82 -0.42 -7.65 14.17
CA ASP A 82 -1.24 -8.25 15.23
C ASP A 82 -0.46 -8.48 16.55
N GLY A 83 0.33 -7.48 16.95
CA GLY A 83 1.18 -7.51 18.15
C GLY A 83 2.52 -8.25 18.00
N SER A 84 2.73 -8.95 16.89
CA SER A 84 4.00 -9.63 16.58
C SER A 84 4.96 -8.69 15.87
N LYS A 85 6.23 -8.72 16.26
CA LYS A 85 7.29 -7.89 15.64
C LYS A 85 7.94 -8.61 14.48
N ILE A 86 8.03 -7.92 13.35
CA ILE A 86 8.69 -8.37 12.12
C ILE A 86 9.77 -7.37 11.76
N GLU A 87 11.01 -7.82 11.72
CA GLU A 87 12.15 -7.03 11.26
C GLU A 87 12.25 -7.11 9.73
N HIS A 88 12.93 -6.14 9.13
CA HIS A 88 13.27 -6.15 7.69
C HIS A 88 12.07 -6.18 6.72
N ALA A 89 10.89 -5.77 7.20
CA ALA A 89 9.65 -5.69 6.40
C ALA A 89 9.41 -4.31 5.79
N ILE A 90 10.15 -3.29 6.22
CA ILE A 90 9.96 -1.90 5.81
C ILE A 90 11.17 -1.47 4.98
N TYR A 91 10.89 -0.88 3.81
CA TYR A 91 11.87 -0.37 2.87
C TYR A 91 11.66 1.12 2.66
N GLN A 92 12.73 1.89 2.50
CA GLN A 92 12.66 3.31 2.18
C GLN A 92 13.09 3.54 0.74
N ALA A 93 12.38 4.40 0.00
CA ALA A 93 12.80 4.78 -1.34
C ALA A 93 14.04 5.69 -1.30
N VAL A 94 15.04 5.37 -2.12
CA VAL A 94 16.30 6.12 -2.24
C VAL A 94 16.06 7.46 -2.93
N GLU A 95 15.29 7.45 -4.02
CA GLU A 95 14.98 8.64 -4.82
C GLU A 95 13.91 9.53 -4.18
N LYS A 96 13.15 8.99 -3.21
CA LYS A 96 12.08 9.68 -2.49
C LYS A 96 12.11 9.30 -1.01
N PRO A 97 12.99 9.89 -0.19
CA PRO A 97 13.20 9.47 1.21
C PRO A 97 11.94 9.50 2.08
N ASP A 98 10.95 10.29 1.70
CA ASP A 98 9.68 10.42 2.41
C ASP A 98 8.72 9.24 2.13
N LEU A 99 9.09 8.35 1.21
CA LEU A 99 8.28 7.23 0.75
C LEU A 99 8.84 5.90 1.27
N PHE A 100 7.97 5.13 1.90
CA PHE A 100 8.27 3.81 2.42
C PHE A 100 7.36 2.75 1.81
N TYR A 101 7.88 1.53 1.69
CA TYR A 101 7.14 0.36 1.26
C TYR A 101 7.18 -0.71 2.35
N VAL A 102 6.02 -1.27 2.68
CA VAL A 102 5.84 -2.33 3.68
C VAL A 102 5.40 -3.60 2.96
N ILE A 103 6.26 -4.61 2.95
CA ILE A 103 6.10 -5.82 2.13
C ILE A 103 4.89 -6.66 2.56
N ASN A 104 4.71 -6.90 3.87
CA ASN A 104 3.66 -7.76 4.41
C ASN A 104 2.24 -7.19 4.20
N GLY A 105 2.09 -5.87 4.29
CA GLY A 105 0.80 -5.21 4.06
C GLY A 105 0.58 -4.77 2.61
N ASP A 106 1.56 -4.99 1.73
CA ASP A 106 1.65 -4.40 0.39
C ASP A 106 1.26 -2.92 0.36
N ALA A 107 1.82 -2.16 1.31
CA ALA A 107 1.43 -0.79 1.59
C ALA A 107 2.58 0.16 1.31
N MET A 108 2.29 1.28 0.66
CA MET A 108 3.18 2.42 0.55
C MET A 108 2.72 3.51 1.52
N LEU A 109 3.70 4.10 2.18
CA LEU A 109 3.52 5.12 3.21
C LEU A 109 4.35 6.33 2.78
N GLN A 110 3.68 7.38 2.32
CA GLN A 110 4.32 8.66 2.03
C GLN A 110 4.12 9.60 3.22
N MET A 111 5.21 10.06 3.81
CA MET A 111 5.16 10.99 4.93
C MET A 111 4.42 12.28 4.56
N GLY A 112 3.59 12.75 5.48
CA GLY A 112 2.75 13.93 5.31
C GLY A 112 1.44 13.69 4.58
N THR A 113 1.12 12.46 4.17
CA THR A 113 -0.18 12.16 3.56
C THR A 113 -1.20 11.69 4.59
N ARG A 114 -2.48 11.88 4.28
CA ARG A 114 -3.57 11.40 5.15
C ARG A 114 -3.65 9.87 5.17
N TRP A 115 -3.37 9.24 4.04
CA TRP A 115 -3.66 7.82 3.84
C TRP A 115 -2.47 7.10 3.20
N PRO A 116 -2.20 5.85 3.61
CA PRO A 116 -1.42 4.90 2.84
C PRO A 116 -2.02 4.68 1.45
N PHE A 117 -1.21 4.14 0.54
CA PHE A 117 -1.67 3.68 -0.77
C PHE A 117 -1.13 2.30 -1.05
N ASN A 118 -1.90 1.48 -1.76
CA ASN A 118 -1.43 0.19 -2.23
C ASN A 118 -0.94 0.29 -3.69
N PRO A 119 -0.06 -0.61 -4.12
CA PRO A 119 0.35 -0.71 -5.52
C PRO A 119 -0.82 -1.00 -6.48
N GLY A 120 -1.83 -1.73 -6.01
CA GLY A 120 -3.16 -1.89 -6.61
C GLY A 120 -3.25 -2.03 -8.13
N VAL A 121 -4.40 -1.64 -8.68
CA VAL A 121 -4.71 -1.64 -10.13
C VAL A 121 -3.85 -0.62 -10.90
N ALA A 122 -3.22 0.32 -10.20
CA ALA A 122 -2.33 1.33 -10.76
C ALA A 122 -0.95 0.78 -11.16
N GLY A 123 -0.62 -0.44 -10.74
CA GLY A 123 0.37 -1.30 -11.38
C GLY A 123 1.83 -0.93 -11.12
N PHE A 124 2.30 -0.98 -9.87
CA PHE A 124 3.76 -0.92 -9.63
C PHE A 124 4.40 -2.24 -10.06
N SER A 125 5.39 -2.18 -10.94
CA SER A 125 6.19 -3.35 -11.28
C SER A 125 7.38 -3.43 -10.34
N MET A 126 7.21 -4.20 -9.26
CA MET A 126 8.20 -4.35 -8.19
C MET A 126 8.99 -5.64 -8.39
N HIS A 127 10.32 -5.55 -8.32
CA HIS A 127 11.25 -6.68 -8.52
C HIS A 127 12.28 -6.71 -7.40
N ALA A 128 12.52 -7.87 -6.82
CA ALA A 128 13.51 -8.04 -5.75
C ALA A 128 14.56 -9.10 -6.12
N PRO A 129 15.85 -8.90 -5.81
CA PRO A 129 16.84 -9.97 -5.86
C PRO A 129 16.60 -10.98 -4.73
N LYS A 130 17.27 -12.13 -4.78
CA LYS A 130 17.14 -13.19 -3.77
C LYS A 130 17.48 -12.74 -2.35
N SER A 131 18.42 -11.79 -2.17
CA SER A 131 18.78 -11.25 -0.85
C SER A 131 17.66 -10.42 -0.22
N ARG A 132 16.76 -9.87 -1.06
CA ARG A 132 15.70 -8.94 -0.67
C ARG A 132 16.24 -7.72 0.10
N ASP A 133 17.49 -7.31 -0.10
CA ASP A 133 18.05 -6.13 0.57
C ASP A 133 17.57 -4.82 -0.08
N PHE A 134 17.09 -4.89 -1.31
CA PHE A 134 16.43 -3.80 -2.01
C PHE A 134 15.35 -4.32 -2.95
N ILE A 135 14.48 -3.44 -3.41
CA ILE A 135 13.42 -3.70 -4.37
C ILE A 135 13.47 -2.62 -5.44
N VAL A 136 13.41 -3.01 -6.71
CA VAL A 136 13.36 -2.10 -7.86
C VAL A 136 11.90 -1.95 -8.28
N SER A 137 11.40 -0.73 -8.24
CA SER A 137 10.12 -0.35 -8.84
C SER A 137 10.38 0.26 -10.21
N VAL A 138 9.99 -0.46 -11.26
CA VAL A 138 9.87 0.11 -12.61
C VAL A 138 8.40 0.49 -12.77
N TYR A 139 8.11 1.75 -13.10
CA TYR A 139 6.75 2.31 -13.13
C TYR A 139 6.08 2.47 -11.75
N LEU A 140 6.62 3.41 -10.95
CA LEU A 140 5.94 3.89 -9.74
C LEU A 140 4.91 4.97 -10.11
N SER A 141 3.63 4.59 -10.21
CA SER A 141 2.49 5.47 -10.46
C SER A 141 1.85 5.96 -9.15
N SER A 142 0.74 6.71 -9.24
CA SER A 142 -0.10 7.00 -8.06
C SER A 142 -0.88 5.73 -7.71
N GLY A 143 -0.52 5.08 -6.61
CA GLY A 143 -1.26 3.93 -6.05
C GLY A 143 -2.69 4.32 -5.65
N VAL A 144 -3.50 3.33 -5.27
CA VAL A 144 -4.86 3.60 -4.78
C VAL A 144 -4.78 3.87 -3.28
N PRO A 145 -5.14 5.09 -2.81
CA PRO A 145 -5.16 5.37 -1.39
C PRO A 145 -6.24 4.53 -0.72
N PHE A 146 -5.99 4.09 0.52
CA PHE A 146 -6.95 3.34 1.30
C PHE A 146 -7.11 3.94 2.70
N LEU A 147 -8.30 3.78 3.29
CA LEU A 147 -8.57 4.31 4.61
C LEU A 147 -7.61 3.74 5.64
N SER A 148 -7.09 4.62 6.48
CA SER A 148 -6.28 4.28 7.64
C SER A 148 -6.79 5.02 8.86
N SER A 149 -6.62 4.40 10.03
CA SER A 149 -6.94 4.96 11.33
C SER A 149 -5.99 6.10 11.73
N SER A 150 -4.87 6.29 11.03
CA SER A 150 -3.89 7.33 11.34
C SER A 150 -3.32 7.99 10.08
N PRO A 151 -2.97 9.28 10.13
CA PRO A 151 -2.22 9.91 9.05
C PRO A 151 -0.82 9.31 8.94
N VAL A 152 -0.28 9.30 7.72
CA VAL A 152 1.10 8.86 7.48
C VAL A 152 2.03 10.02 7.84
N GLN A 153 2.58 9.99 9.06
CA GLN A 153 3.41 11.05 9.59
C GLN A 153 4.62 10.47 10.34
N LYS A 154 5.57 11.35 10.69
CA LYS A 154 6.67 10.96 11.58
C LYS A 154 6.09 10.56 12.95
N GLY A 155 6.29 9.31 13.34
CA GLY A 155 5.70 8.73 14.54
C GLY A 155 5.02 7.39 14.26
N PRO A 156 4.19 6.92 15.20
CA PRO A 156 3.36 5.73 15.00
C PRO A 156 2.37 5.96 13.86
N VAL A 157 2.32 4.98 12.95
CA VAL A 157 1.35 4.86 11.87
C VAL A 157 0.73 3.48 11.98
N ASP A 158 -0.58 3.46 12.13
CA ASP A 158 -1.43 2.29 12.27
C ASP A 158 -2.38 2.19 11.07
N TRP A 159 -2.51 0.99 10.49
CA TRP A 159 -3.46 0.72 9.41
C TRP A 159 -3.92 -0.73 9.43
N LYS A 160 -4.99 -1.03 8.68
CA LYS A 160 -5.47 -2.39 8.44
C LYS A 160 -5.14 -2.83 7.03
N GLY A 161 -4.96 -4.14 6.84
CA GLY A 161 -4.62 -4.70 5.53
C GLY A 161 -4.79 -6.21 5.48
N GLN A 162 -4.51 -6.77 4.31
CA GLN A 162 -4.41 -8.22 4.09
C GLN A 162 -2.95 -8.67 4.26
N ASP A 163 -2.71 -9.96 4.50
CA ASP A 163 -1.36 -10.53 4.44
C ASP A 163 -0.99 -10.77 2.98
N TRP A 164 -0.08 -9.96 2.47
CA TRP A 164 0.43 -10.08 1.13
C TRP A 164 1.81 -10.72 1.15
N THR A 165 1.93 -11.81 0.41
CA THR A 165 3.20 -12.51 0.26
C THR A 165 3.76 -12.32 -1.13
N ARG A 166 4.02 -11.05 -1.47
CA ARG A 166 4.39 -10.62 -2.83
C ARG A 166 5.69 -11.27 -3.35
N PHE A 167 6.66 -11.52 -2.49
CA PHE A 167 7.97 -12.03 -2.88
C PHE A 167 8.31 -13.38 -2.23
N LYS A 168 7.31 -14.19 -1.88
CA LYS A 168 7.50 -15.48 -1.17
C LYS A 168 8.65 -16.32 -1.75
#